data_AF-A0A165FHD3-F1
#
_entry.id   AF-A0A165FHD3-F1
#
_cell.length_a   1.000
_cell.length_b   1.000
_cell.length_c   1.000
_cell.angle_alpha   90.00
_cell.angle_beta   90.00
_cell.angle_gamma   90.00
#
_symmetry.space_group_name_H-M   'P 1'
#
loop_
_entity.id
_entity.type
_entity.pdbx_description
1 polymer ?
#
loop_
_entity_poly.entity_id
_entity_poly.type
_entity_poly.pdbx_seq_one_letter_code
_entity_poly.pdbx_strand_id
1 'polypeptide(L)'
;MRASQFFLSTLKEAPADADIVSQKLMLRAGFIRKVAAGVYTWMPMGLKSLRKVENIVREEMNRAGAIELSMPVVQPAGLWQETGRWDKMGDELLRFKDRHERDFVIQPTSEEVVTDIARSELKSYRALPKNFYQIQTKFRDERRPRFGVMRGREFTMKDAYSFDRDAEAAGRSYDNMFAAYCKIFDRLGLSYRAVAADTGAIGGDRSHEFQVIADTGEDAIVYCPDSDYAANIELAEAVAPAGTRPAATAPLTKVHTPAVKTIAELVDFLKVDIKQTVKAVVVEGEEGEAVLMLVRGDHELNEIKAEKVAGVKKPLSFASPTLIREAFGAQPGSLGPVGFKGRVIADRTVAAMADFVIGANEDDQHYTGANFGRDCAEPEVADLRNVVAGDASPDGKGVLAIQRGIEVGHVFYLGTKYSEAMGATFLDEDGKPRFFEMGCYGIGVTRILGAAIEQNHDDKGIIWPDSIAPFTVVLCPVGYDRNEGVKAAADQLYADLAAAGVDVVLDDRGERPGAMFADWELIGVPHRVTIGDRGLKDGKVEYQHRRDAAATAVAVGDALGYVLARLGR
;
A
#
# COMPACT_ATOMS: atom_id res chain seq x y z
N MET A 1 -29.68 -14.69 10.41
CA MET A 1 -29.36 -14.06 11.70
C MET A 1 -30.50 -13.14 12.14
N ARG A 2 -30.87 -13.07 13.43
CA ARG A 2 -31.79 -12.04 13.96
C ARG A 2 -30.97 -10.86 14.50
N ALA A 3 -31.33 -9.63 14.15
CA ALA A 3 -30.58 -8.44 14.57
C ALA A 3 -30.67 -8.21 16.09
N SER A 4 -31.79 -8.54 16.72
CA SER A 4 -31.98 -8.49 18.18
C SER A 4 -31.03 -9.43 18.95
N GLN A 5 -30.59 -10.50 18.31
CA GLN A 5 -29.66 -11.49 18.86
C GLN A 5 -28.21 -11.23 18.44
N PHE A 6 -28.00 -10.37 17.44
CA PHE A 6 -26.69 -9.97 16.99
C PHE A 6 -26.20 -8.74 17.77
N PHE A 7 -24.89 -8.61 17.92
CA PHE A 7 -24.32 -7.44 18.59
C PHE A 7 -24.17 -6.28 17.60
N LEU A 8 -25.13 -5.36 17.61
CA LEU A 8 -25.09 -4.09 16.88
C LEU A 8 -24.72 -2.94 17.82
N SER A 9 -23.70 -2.16 17.46
CA SER A 9 -23.18 -1.08 18.29
C SER A 9 -22.88 0.17 17.47
N THR A 10 -23.86 0.61 16.67
CA THR A 10 -23.73 1.78 15.81
C THR A 10 -23.65 3.08 16.63
N LEU A 11 -22.88 4.04 16.12
CA LEU A 11 -22.73 5.38 16.71
C LEU A 11 -23.18 6.44 15.71
N LYS A 12 -23.86 7.48 16.21
CA LYS A 12 -24.26 8.62 15.38
C LYS A 12 -23.05 9.38 14.84
N GLU A 13 -22.11 9.69 15.73
CA GLU A 13 -20.90 10.46 15.44
C GLU A 13 -19.65 9.59 15.64
N ALA A 14 -18.63 9.86 14.84
CA ALA A 14 -17.33 9.22 15.00
C ALA A 14 -16.55 9.86 16.16
N PRO A 15 -15.65 9.12 16.84
CA PRO A 15 -14.68 9.71 17.75
C PRO A 15 -13.84 10.80 17.08
N ALA A 16 -13.48 11.84 17.84
CA ALA A 16 -12.75 13.00 17.32
C ALA A 16 -11.33 12.67 16.84
N ASP A 17 -10.75 11.55 17.30
CA ASP A 17 -9.40 11.07 16.97
C ASP A 17 -9.36 10.10 15.77
N ALA A 18 -10.43 10.08 14.95
CA ALA A 18 -10.45 9.36 13.69
C ALA A 18 -10.15 10.32 12.53
N ASP A 19 -9.07 10.05 11.79
CA ASP A 19 -8.54 11.00 10.80
C ASP A 19 -9.27 10.88 9.45
N ILE A 20 -9.46 9.65 9.00
CA ILE A 20 -9.93 9.32 7.64
C ILE A 20 -11.32 8.69 7.63
N VAL A 21 -11.94 8.62 6.44
CA VAL A 21 -13.33 8.21 6.28
C VAL A 21 -13.55 6.75 6.67
N SER A 22 -12.68 5.83 6.23
CA SER A 22 -12.77 4.41 6.58
C SER A 22 -12.71 4.19 8.09
N GLN A 23 -11.77 4.83 8.78
CA GLN A 23 -11.68 4.74 10.25
C GLN A 23 -12.95 5.26 10.92
N LYS A 24 -13.45 6.44 10.50
CA LYS A 24 -14.69 7.02 11.03
C LYS A 24 -15.88 6.08 10.83
N LEU A 25 -16.04 5.54 9.63
CA LEU A 25 -17.13 4.64 9.29
C LEU A 25 -17.03 3.30 10.00
N MET A 26 -15.84 2.69 10.11
CA MET A 26 -15.66 1.43 10.84
C MET A 26 -15.95 1.58 12.34
N LEU A 27 -15.60 2.71 12.95
CA LEU A 27 -15.95 3.01 14.34
C LEU A 27 -17.46 3.24 14.49
N ARG A 28 -18.07 4.04 13.60
CA ARG A 28 -19.50 4.33 13.63
C ARG A 28 -20.38 3.12 13.35
N ALA A 29 -19.97 2.25 12.44
CA ALA A 29 -20.71 1.03 12.08
C ALA A 29 -20.47 -0.12 13.08
N GLY A 30 -19.64 0.10 14.13
CA GLY A 30 -19.34 -0.93 15.12
C GLY A 30 -18.54 -2.11 14.56
N PHE A 31 -17.63 -1.87 13.61
CA PHE A 31 -16.73 -2.88 13.04
C PHE A 31 -15.47 -3.07 13.89
N ILE A 32 -14.95 -1.97 14.43
CA ILE A 32 -13.76 -1.97 15.26
C ILE A 32 -13.95 -1.11 16.50
N ARG A 33 -13.17 -1.40 17.54
CA ARG A 33 -13.04 -0.56 18.73
C ARG A 33 -11.57 -0.36 19.06
N LYS A 34 -11.14 0.89 19.24
CA LYS A 34 -9.77 1.23 19.62
C LYS A 34 -9.49 0.80 21.06
N VAL A 35 -8.40 0.05 21.26
CA VAL A 35 -7.91 -0.36 22.60
C VAL A 35 -6.70 0.49 22.98
N ALA A 36 -5.77 0.67 22.04
CA ALA A 36 -4.62 1.54 22.16
C ALA A 36 -4.31 2.17 20.79
N ALA A 37 -3.33 3.08 20.73
CA ALA A 37 -2.86 3.62 19.46
C ALA A 37 -2.38 2.48 18.53
N GLY A 38 -3.01 2.35 17.36
CA GLY A 38 -2.72 1.29 16.40
C GLY A 38 -3.18 -0.12 16.79
N VAL A 39 -3.98 -0.30 17.85
CA VAL A 39 -4.45 -1.62 18.32
C VAL A 39 -5.96 -1.60 18.45
N TYR A 40 -6.64 -2.49 17.71
CA TYR A 40 -8.09 -2.49 17.55
C TYR A 40 -8.68 -3.86 17.85
N THR A 41 -9.79 -3.88 18.59
CA THR A 41 -10.67 -5.05 18.67
C THR A 41 -11.55 -5.09 17.43
N TRP A 42 -11.57 -6.24 16.74
CA TRP A 42 -12.57 -6.54 15.72
C TRP A 42 -13.89 -6.93 16.37
N MET A 43 -14.89 -6.08 16.22
CA MET A 43 -16.24 -6.32 16.72
C MET A 43 -16.97 -7.32 15.81
N PRO A 44 -18.05 -7.98 16.26
CA PRO A 44 -18.69 -9.07 15.51
C PRO A 44 -19.02 -8.75 14.04
N MET A 45 -19.46 -7.53 13.75
CA MET A 45 -19.75 -7.08 12.38
C MET A 45 -18.49 -7.03 11.50
N GLY A 46 -17.41 -6.41 12.03
CA GLY A 46 -16.15 -6.30 11.32
C GLY A 46 -15.44 -7.64 11.18
N LEU A 47 -15.48 -8.48 12.22
CA LEU A 47 -14.90 -9.82 12.19
C LEU A 47 -15.55 -10.69 11.12
N LYS A 48 -16.87 -10.61 10.92
CA LYS A 48 -17.57 -11.36 9.87
C LYS A 48 -17.05 -10.98 8.47
N SER A 49 -16.86 -9.69 8.21
CA SER A 49 -16.30 -9.19 6.95
C SER A 49 -14.83 -9.61 6.79
N LEU A 50 -14.04 -9.54 7.87
CA LEU A 50 -12.63 -9.96 7.88
C LEU A 50 -12.50 -11.44 7.50
N ARG A 51 -13.34 -12.32 8.06
CA ARG A 51 -13.34 -13.75 7.71
C ARG A 51 -13.72 -14.01 6.25
N LYS A 52 -14.56 -13.18 5.63
CA LYS A 52 -14.86 -13.31 4.18
C LYS A 52 -13.63 -12.99 3.34
N VAL A 53 -12.89 -11.94 3.69
CA VAL A 53 -11.60 -11.60 3.04
C VAL A 53 -10.62 -12.77 3.20
N GLU A 54 -10.43 -13.27 4.43
CA GLU A 54 -9.53 -14.41 4.68
C GLU A 54 -9.90 -15.65 3.88
N ASN A 55 -11.19 -15.96 3.74
CA ASN A 55 -11.65 -17.12 3.00
C ASN A 55 -11.36 -16.98 1.50
N ILE A 56 -11.59 -15.81 0.90
CA ILE A 56 -11.24 -15.56 -0.50
C ILE A 56 -9.73 -15.72 -0.71
N VAL A 57 -8.92 -15.13 0.18
CA VAL A 57 -7.46 -15.26 0.15
C VAL A 57 -7.05 -16.73 0.24
N ARG A 58 -7.57 -17.46 1.24
CA ARG A 58 -7.28 -18.89 1.45
C ARG A 58 -7.65 -19.74 0.23
N GLU A 59 -8.83 -19.54 -0.35
CA GLU A 59 -9.28 -20.27 -1.53
C GLU A 59 -8.34 -20.09 -2.72
N GLU A 60 -7.91 -18.85 -3.01
CA GLU A 60 -7.03 -18.58 -4.15
C GLU A 60 -5.58 -19.00 -3.88
N MET A 61 -5.07 -18.87 -2.64
CA MET A 61 -3.76 -19.41 -2.27
C MET A 61 -3.71 -20.94 -2.42
N ASN A 62 -4.75 -21.63 -1.94
CA ASN A 62 -4.87 -23.08 -2.10
C ASN A 62 -5.02 -23.49 -3.57
N ARG A 63 -5.79 -22.73 -4.36
CA ARG A 63 -5.93 -22.96 -5.81
C ARG A 63 -4.58 -22.79 -6.54
N ALA A 64 -3.74 -21.87 -6.07
CA ALA A 64 -2.40 -21.66 -6.58
C ALA A 64 -1.37 -22.69 -6.08
N GLY A 65 -1.80 -23.67 -5.26
CA GLY A 65 -0.94 -24.74 -4.75
C GLY A 65 -0.08 -24.35 -3.55
N ALA A 66 -0.35 -23.20 -2.91
CA ALA A 66 0.28 -22.83 -1.65
C ALA A 66 -0.37 -23.62 -0.49
N ILE A 67 0.43 -23.90 0.55
CA ILE A 67 0.07 -24.79 1.65
C ILE A 67 -0.05 -23.97 2.93
N GLU A 68 -1.23 -23.96 3.54
CA GLU A 68 -1.46 -23.23 4.79
C GLU A 68 -0.78 -23.91 5.97
N LEU A 69 -0.07 -23.13 6.76
CA LEU A 69 0.47 -23.48 8.08
C LEU A 69 0.23 -22.33 9.06
N SER A 70 0.56 -22.52 10.33
CA SER A 70 0.47 -21.47 11.35
C SER A 70 1.78 -21.40 12.12
N MET A 71 2.56 -20.33 11.93
CA MET A 71 3.80 -20.11 12.67
C MET A 71 3.53 -19.44 14.02
N PRO A 72 4.43 -19.60 15.01
CA PRO A 72 4.33 -18.91 16.30
C PRO A 72 4.39 -17.39 16.17
N VAL A 73 3.56 -16.70 16.97
CA VAL A 73 3.60 -15.23 17.07
C VAL A 73 4.79 -14.72 17.85
N VAL A 74 5.19 -15.49 18.86
CA VAL A 74 6.39 -15.29 19.63
C VAL A 74 7.52 -16.06 18.96
N GLN A 75 8.58 -15.37 18.57
CA GLN A 75 9.71 -15.98 17.86
C GLN A 75 11.02 -15.74 18.63
N PRO A 76 11.91 -16.74 18.69
CA PRO A 76 13.18 -16.61 19.43
C PRO A 76 14.12 -15.62 18.72
N ALA A 77 14.81 -14.79 19.51
CA ALA A 77 15.76 -13.80 18.97
C ALA A 77 16.88 -14.43 18.13
N GLY A 78 17.29 -15.67 18.45
CA GLY A 78 18.37 -16.37 17.74
C GLY A 78 18.16 -16.42 16.23
N LEU A 79 16.95 -16.71 15.75
CA LEU A 79 16.67 -16.77 14.32
C LEU A 79 16.83 -15.39 13.64
N TRP A 80 16.45 -14.32 14.33
CA TRP A 80 16.57 -12.94 13.86
C TRP A 80 18.01 -12.42 13.90
N GLN A 81 18.83 -12.97 14.80
CA GLN A 81 20.25 -12.69 14.90
C GLN A 81 21.01 -13.36 13.76
N GLU A 82 20.65 -14.59 13.35
CA GLU A 82 21.25 -15.26 12.18
C GLU A 82 21.15 -14.41 10.90
N THR A 83 20.01 -13.75 10.68
CA THR A 83 19.79 -12.88 9.50
C THR A 83 20.31 -11.44 9.68
N GLY A 84 20.79 -11.11 10.89
CA GLY A 84 21.16 -9.75 11.29
C GLY A 84 19.98 -8.76 11.35
N ARG A 85 18.74 -9.23 11.15
CA ARG A 85 17.55 -8.37 11.19
C ARG A 85 17.16 -7.97 12.61
N TRP A 86 17.65 -8.69 13.60
CA TRP A 86 17.55 -8.31 15.02
C TRP A 86 18.01 -6.86 15.24
N ASP A 87 19.13 -6.44 14.66
CA ASP A 87 19.65 -5.07 14.81
C ASP A 87 19.11 -4.14 13.71
N LYS A 88 19.08 -4.63 12.45
CA LYS A 88 18.72 -3.80 11.28
C LYS A 88 17.28 -3.27 11.29
N MET A 89 16.32 -3.97 11.89
CA MET A 89 14.93 -3.51 11.93
C MET A 89 14.66 -2.38 12.93
N GLY A 90 15.63 -2.01 13.77
CA GLY A 90 15.50 -0.87 14.67
C GLY A 90 14.31 -0.98 15.63
N ASP A 91 13.66 0.15 15.89
CA ASP A 91 12.61 0.29 16.92
C ASP A 91 11.26 -0.32 16.51
N GLU A 92 11.04 -0.61 15.22
CA GLU A 92 9.78 -1.22 14.76
C GLU A 92 9.65 -2.69 15.20
N LEU A 93 10.76 -3.34 15.51
CA LEU A 93 10.79 -4.73 15.99
C LEU A 93 10.50 -4.77 17.50
N LEU A 94 9.31 -5.23 17.86
CA LEU A 94 8.93 -5.39 19.27
C LEU A 94 9.69 -6.57 19.91
N ARG A 95 10.66 -6.24 20.76
CA ARG A 95 11.49 -7.19 21.50
C ARG A 95 11.01 -7.31 22.95
N PHE A 96 11.06 -8.52 23.50
CA PHE A 96 10.76 -8.74 24.92
C PHE A 96 11.55 -9.93 25.47
N LYS A 97 11.60 -10.04 26.80
CA LYS A 97 12.22 -11.16 27.50
C LYS A 97 11.15 -12.02 28.18
N ASP A 98 11.37 -13.33 28.22
CA ASP A 98 10.56 -14.21 29.07
C ASP A 98 11.05 -14.17 30.54
N ARG A 99 10.37 -14.92 31.42
CA ARG A 99 10.73 -15.01 32.86
C ARG A 99 12.12 -15.61 33.13
N HIS A 100 12.78 -16.16 32.11
CA HIS A 100 14.12 -16.72 32.17
C HIS A 100 15.14 -15.80 31.48
N GLU A 101 14.78 -14.54 31.23
CA GLU A 101 15.61 -13.51 30.58
C GLU A 101 16.02 -13.85 29.14
N ARG A 102 15.32 -14.79 28.48
CA ARG A 102 15.56 -15.15 27.07
C ARG A 102 14.87 -14.16 26.15
N ASP A 103 15.57 -13.75 25.10
CA ASP A 103 15.10 -12.75 24.14
C ASP A 103 14.17 -13.35 23.07
N PHE A 104 13.07 -12.64 22.83
CA PHE A 104 12.06 -12.96 21.83
C PHE A 104 11.61 -11.70 21.10
N VAL A 105 10.95 -11.92 19.97
CA VAL A 105 10.20 -10.89 19.25
C VAL A 105 8.73 -11.29 19.12
N ILE A 106 7.85 -10.29 19.02
CA ILE A 106 6.54 -10.47 18.41
C ILE A 106 6.71 -10.22 16.91
N GLN A 107 6.26 -11.17 16.10
CA GLN A 107 6.66 -11.17 14.70
C GLN A 107 6.13 -9.94 13.92
N PRO A 108 6.97 -9.23 13.15
CA PRO A 108 6.51 -8.28 12.14
C PRO A 108 6.29 -8.96 10.77
N THR A 109 6.89 -10.14 10.59
CA THR A 109 6.88 -11.04 9.42
C THR A 109 7.55 -12.37 9.85
N SER A 110 7.76 -13.33 8.95
CA SER A 110 8.17 -14.70 9.29
C SER A 110 9.21 -15.34 8.38
N GLU A 111 10.02 -14.57 7.63
CA GLU A 111 11.06 -15.11 6.75
C GLU A 111 12.04 -16.02 7.50
N GLU A 112 12.45 -15.65 8.72
CA GLU A 112 13.34 -16.44 9.56
C GLU A 112 12.74 -17.80 9.94
N VAL A 113 11.52 -17.79 10.47
CA VAL A 113 10.86 -19.00 10.99
C VAL A 113 10.55 -19.99 9.88
N VAL A 114 10.07 -19.50 8.73
CA VAL A 114 9.76 -20.38 7.60
C VAL A 114 11.03 -20.93 6.95
N THR A 115 12.14 -20.16 6.95
CA THR A 115 13.46 -20.65 6.51
C THR A 115 13.98 -21.73 7.44
N ASP A 116 13.75 -21.60 8.76
CA ASP A 116 14.10 -22.63 9.74
C ASP A 116 13.33 -23.95 9.52
N ILE A 117 12.05 -23.86 9.15
CA ILE A 117 11.25 -25.01 8.73
C ILE A 117 11.84 -25.62 7.45
N ALA A 118 12.09 -24.81 6.41
CA ALA A 118 12.59 -25.29 5.13
C ALA A 118 13.96 -25.96 5.26
N ARG A 119 14.90 -25.36 5.99
CA ARG A 119 16.23 -25.97 6.23
C ARG A 119 16.14 -27.28 6.99
N SER A 120 15.11 -27.47 7.81
CA SER A 120 14.91 -28.68 8.62
C SER A 120 14.21 -29.80 7.84
N GLU A 121 13.25 -29.46 6.98
CA GLU A 121 12.34 -30.44 6.36
C GLU A 121 12.62 -30.69 4.86
N LEU A 122 13.12 -29.70 4.11
CA LEU A 122 13.29 -29.77 2.65
C LEU A 122 14.73 -30.17 2.27
N LYS A 123 15.07 -31.45 2.31
CA LYS A 123 16.46 -31.91 2.13
C LYS A 123 16.91 -32.18 0.69
N SER A 124 16.00 -32.22 -0.28
CA SER A 124 16.30 -32.64 -1.66
C SER A 124 15.52 -31.83 -2.68
N TYR A 125 16.11 -31.62 -3.87
CA TYR A 125 15.45 -30.95 -5.00
C TYR A 125 14.11 -31.58 -5.37
N ARG A 126 13.91 -32.88 -5.12
CA ARG A 126 12.65 -33.60 -5.39
C ARG A 126 11.48 -33.11 -4.55
N ALA A 127 11.75 -32.45 -3.42
CA ALA A 127 10.72 -31.84 -2.61
C ALA A 127 10.34 -30.44 -3.13
N LEU A 128 11.12 -29.84 -4.04
CA LEU A 128 10.93 -28.49 -4.53
C LEU A 128 10.17 -28.45 -5.87
N PRO A 129 9.38 -27.40 -6.13
CA PRO A 129 9.16 -26.22 -5.28
C PRO A 129 8.17 -26.49 -4.13
N LYS A 130 8.24 -25.68 -3.07
CA LYS A 130 7.19 -25.59 -2.02
C LYS A 130 6.86 -24.14 -1.73
N ASN A 131 5.57 -23.87 -1.54
CA ASN A 131 5.08 -22.55 -1.15
C ASN A 131 4.21 -22.69 0.08
N PHE A 132 4.66 -22.13 1.20
CA PHE A 132 3.93 -22.15 2.47
C PHE A 132 3.31 -20.78 2.73
N TYR A 133 2.11 -20.73 3.30
CA TYR A 133 1.53 -19.47 3.74
C TYR A 133 0.83 -19.58 5.09
N GLN A 134 0.59 -18.44 5.73
CA GLN A 134 -0.26 -18.34 6.91
C GLN A 134 -1.14 -17.09 6.82
N ILE A 135 -2.25 -17.06 7.56
CA ILE A 135 -3.04 -15.85 7.81
C ILE A 135 -3.03 -15.60 9.30
N GLN A 136 -2.19 -14.66 9.75
CA GLN A 136 -1.83 -14.60 11.16
C GLN A 136 -1.39 -13.19 11.59
N THR A 137 -1.56 -12.91 12.88
CA THR A 137 -1.34 -11.58 13.48
C THR A 137 0.13 -11.19 13.51
N LYS A 138 0.41 -10.00 12.99
CA LYS A 138 1.71 -9.34 12.99
C LYS A 138 1.70 -8.15 13.94
N PHE A 139 2.89 -7.79 14.43
CA PHE A 139 3.12 -6.59 15.21
C PHE A 139 4.30 -5.80 14.63
N ARG A 140 4.09 -4.52 14.36
CA ARG A 140 5.14 -3.54 14.04
C ARG A 140 4.96 -2.35 14.96
N ASP A 141 5.97 -1.94 15.72
CA ASP A 141 5.85 -0.79 16.63
C ASP A 141 5.98 0.54 15.86
N GLU A 142 5.04 0.73 14.94
CA GLU A 142 4.93 1.89 14.06
C GLU A 142 4.99 3.18 14.89
N ARG A 143 5.94 4.06 14.55
CA ARG A 143 6.21 5.30 15.31
C ARG A 143 4.99 6.21 15.36
N ARG A 144 4.18 6.21 14.30
CA ARG A 144 2.95 7.02 14.19
C ARG A 144 1.82 6.17 13.61
N PRO A 145 1.15 5.34 14.43
CA PRO A 145 0.02 4.56 13.95
C PRO A 145 -1.14 5.52 13.63
N ARG A 146 -1.60 5.49 12.38
CA ARG A 146 -2.61 6.39 11.82
C ARG A 146 -3.59 5.61 10.94
N PHE A 147 -4.65 6.26 10.48
CA PHE A 147 -5.52 5.68 9.44
C PHE A 147 -6.22 4.38 9.86
N GLY A 148 -6.62 4.28 11.14
CA GLY A 148 -7.37 3.13 11.62
C GLY A 148 -6.61 1.81 11.47
N VAL A 149 -7.25 0.85 10.81
CA VAL A 149 -6.70 -0.49 10.54
C VAL A 149 -5.69 -0.51 9.38
N MET A 150 -5.54 0.58 8.63
CA MET A 150 -4.64 0.60 7.48
C MET A 150 -3.17 0.74 7.89
N ARG A 151 -2.91 1.47 8.99
CA ARG A 151 -1.57 1.64 9.57
C ARG A 151 -1.60 1.49 11.09
N GLY A 152 -2.00 0.29 11.52
CA GLY A 152 -1.96 -0.15 12.91
C GLY A 152 -0.60 -0.73 13.32
N ARG A 153 -0.44 -0.99 14.62
CA ARG A 153 0.70 -1.73 15.17
C ARG A 153 0.43 -3.23 15.16
N GLU A 154 -0.78 -3.63 15.55
CA GLU A 154 -1.24 -5.02 15.46
C GLU A 154 -2.21 -5.17 14.28
N PHE A 155 -1.94 -6.13 13.41
CA PHE A 155 -2.74 -6.35 12.19
C PHE A 155 -2.66 -7.80 11.71
N THR A 156 -3.68 -8.29 11.00
CA THR A 156 -3.62 -9.60 10.34
C THR A 156 -3.07 -9.44 8.94
N MET A 157 -2.07 -10.28 8.64
CA MET A 157 -1.44 -10.39 7.33
C MET A 157 -1.52 -11.83 6.87
N LYS A 158 -1.77 -12.03 5.57
CA LYS A 158 -1.41 -13.26 4.90
C LYS A 158 0.02 -13.09 4.41
N ASP A 159 0.91 -13.97 4.80
CA ASP A 159 2.29 -14.01 4.35
C ASP A 159 2.61 -15.41 3.83
N ALA A 160 3.19 -15.47 2.63
CA ALA A 160 3.55 -16.70 1.93
C ALA A 160 5.02 -16.68 1.51
N TYR A 161 5.64 -17.84 1.41
CA TYR A 161 7.06 -18.01 1.16
C TYR A 161 7.29 -19.23 0.26
N SER A 162 7.89 -19.01 -0.90
CA SER A 162 8.29 -20.10 -1.79
C SER A 162 9.75 -20.46 -1.59
N PHE A 163 10.05 -21.74 -1.75
CA PHE A 163 11.38 -22.33 -1.76
C PHE A 163 11.52 -23.07 -3.07
N ASP A 164 12.46 -22.59 -3.87
CA ASP A 164 12.69 -22.99 -5.24
C ASP A 164 14.15 -23.42 -5.41
N ARG A 165 14.40 -24.27 -6.41
CA ARG A 165 15.72 -24.87 -6.62
C ARG A 165 16.70 -23.95 -7.37
N ASP A 166 16.16 -23.01 -8.15
CA ASP A 166 16.88 -22.11 -9.04
C ASP A 166 16.02 -20.86 -9.32
N ALA A 167 16.66 -19.79 -9.82
CA ALA A 167 16.00 -18.51 -10.07
C ALA A 167 14.86 -18.61 -11.09
N GLU A 168 14.93 -19.55 -12.03
CA GLU A 168 13.88 -19.77 -13.03
C GLU A 168 12.61 -20.36 -12.38
N ALA A 169 12.78 -21.33 -11.47
CA ALA A 169 11.70 -21.88 -10.67
C ALA A 169 11.11 -20.83 -9.72
N ALA A 170 11.96 -20.01 -9.09
CA ALA A 170 11.49 -18.88 -8.27
C ALA A 170 10.69 -17.87 -9.09
N GLY A 171 11.10 -17.59 -10.33
CA GLY A 171 10.34 -16.76 -11.27
C GLY A 171 8.94 -17.31 -11.55
N ARG A 172 8.80 -18.64 -11.74
CA ARG A 172 7.47 -19.28 -11.90
C ARG A 172 6.63 -19.19 -10.63
N SER A 173 7.23 -19.39 -9.46
CA SER A 173 6.55 -19.25 -8.17
C SER A 173 6.05 -17.82 -7.95
N TYR A 174 6.87 -16.84 -8.33
CA TYR A 174 6.51 -15.42 -8.33
C TYR A 174 5.31 -15.13 -9.25
N ASP A 175 5.38 -15.54 -10.52
CA ASP A 175 4.32 -15.29 -11.51
C ASP A 175 2.98 -15.94 -11.08
N ASN A 176 3.06 -17.13 -10.48
CA ASN A 176 1.89 -17.81 -9.92
C ASN A 176 1.26 -17.03 -8.75
N MET A 177 2.08 -16.45 -7.86
CA MET A 177 1.59 -15.62 -6.75
C MET A 177 1.04 -14.28 -7.23
N PHE A 178 1.68 -13.65 -8.20
CA PHE A 178 1.14 -12.45 -8.85
C PHE A 178 -0.25 -12.72 -9.43
N ALA A 179 -0.41 -13.81 -10.20
CA ALA A 179 -1.70 -14.19 -10.77
C ALA A 179 -2.75 -14.55 -9.70
N ALA A 180 -2.34 -15.20 -8.60
CA ALA A 180 -3.24 -15.49 -7.48
C ALA A 180 -3.73 -14.21 -6.81
N TYR A 181 -2.86 -13.21 -6.65
CA TYR A 181 -3.22 -11.93 -6.05
C TYR A 181 -4.20 -11.15 -6.92
N CYS A 182 -3.99 -11.14 -8.24
CA CYS A 182 -4.96 -10.56 -9.16
C CYS A 182 -6.35 -11.16 -8.95
N LYS A 183 -6.45 -12.50 -8.95
CA LYS A 183 -7.72 -13.20 -8.70
C LYS A 183 -8.33 -12.88 -7.33
N ILE A 184 -7.50 -12.74 -6.29
CA ILE A 184 -7.96 -12.34 -4.96
C ILE A 184 -8.61 -10.96 -5.04
N PHE A 185 -7.92 -9.95 -5.58
CA PHE A 185 -8.43 -8.58 -5.62
C PHE A 185 -9.62 -8.41 -6.57
N ASP A 186 -9.66 -9.16 -7.67
CA ASP A 186 -10.83 -9.27 -8.56
C ASP A 186 -12.05 -9.81 -7.81
N ARG A 187 -11.88 -10.90 -7.05
CA ARG A 187 -12.96 -11.51 -6.24
C ARG A 187 -13.40 -10.63 -5.07
N LEU A 188 -12.49 -9.82 -4.53
CA LEU A 188 -12.80 -8.82 -3.51
C LEU A 188 -13.58 -7.63 -4.09
N GLY A 189 -13.66 -7.49 -5.43
CA GLY A 189 -14.39 -6.43 -6.10
C GLY A 189 -13.76 -5.05 -5.92
N LEU A 190 -12.43 -4.98 -5.86
CA LEU A 190 -11.67 -3.75 -5.67
C LEU A 190 -11.10 -3.25 -6.99
N SER A 191 -11.11 -1.93 -7.20
CA SER A 191 -10.31 -1.32 -8.27
C SER A 191 -8.87 -1.16 -7.77
N TYR A 192 -7.96 -1.94 -8.35
CA TYR A 192 -6.56 -1.97 -7.95
C TYR A 192 -5.64 -1.91 -9.17
N ARG A 193 -4.35 -1.62 -8.94
CA ARG A 193 -3.28 -1.81 -9.93
C ARG A 193 -2.14 -2.59 -9.31
N ALA A 194 -1.56 -3.50 -10.07
CA ALA A 194 -0.26 -4.07 -9.75
C ALA A 194 0.82 -3.17 -10.36
N VAL A 195 1.77 -2.72 -9.56
CA VAL A 195 2.76 -1.71 -9.96
C VAL A 195 4.15 -2.23 -9.64
N ALA A 196 5.10 -2.04 -10.56
CA ALA A 196 6.49 -2.38 -10.29
C ALA A 196 7.00 -1.52 -9.13
N ALA A 197 7.65 -2.16 -8.16
CA ALA A 197 8.09 -1.53 -6.93
C ALA A 197 9.58 -1.75 -6.70
N ASP A 198 10.16 -0.94 -5.81
CA ASP A 198 11.55 -1.13 -5.44
C ASP A 198 11.76 -2.48 -4.73
N THR A 199 12.94 -3.08 -4.89
CA THR A 199 13.31 -4.31 -4.18
C THR A 199 13.93 -4.03 -2.81
N GLY A 200 14.19 -2.76 -2.50
CA GLY A 200 14.60 -2.26 -1.20
C GLY A 200 15.83 -2.97 -0.63
N ALA A 201 15.91 -2.99 0.71
CA ALA A 201 16.91 -3.74 1.45
C ALA A 201 16.74 -5.26 1.34
N ILE A 202 15.64 -5.73 0.76
CA ILE A 202 15.31 -7.15 0.59
C ILE A 202 16.16 -7.77 -0.53
N GLY A 203 16.52 -7.00 -1.55
CA GLY A 203 17.32 -7.45 -2.70
C GLY A 203 16.46 -8.19 -3.74
N GLY A 204 17.01 -8.40 -4.95
CA GLY A 204 16.33 -9.04 -6.08
C GLY A 204 16.04 -8.07 -7.25
N ASP A 205 15.44 -8.60 -8.32
CA ASP A 205 15.11 -7.89 -9.57
C ASP A 205 13.60 -7.85 -9.89
N ARG A 206 12.75 -8.48 -9.06
CA ARG A 206 11.29 -8.57 -9.26
C ARG A 206 10.53 -8.24 -7.98
N SER A 207 9.77 -7.15 -8.01
CA SER A 207 8.95 -6.63 -6.91
C SER A 207 7.70 -5.95 -7.49
N HIS A 208 6.51 -6.36 -7.04
CA HIS A 208 5.25 -5.73 -7.43
C HIS A 208 4.37 -5.47 -6.21
N GLU A 209 3.91 -4.23 -6.08
CA GLU A 209 2.91 -3.79 -5.12
C GLU A 209 1.52 -3.87 -5.75
N PHE A 210 0.53 -4.27 -4.95
CA PHE A 210 -0.87 -4.26 -5.30
C PHE A 210 -1.54 -3.11 -4.57
N GLN A 211 -1.94 -2.11 -5.34
CA GLN A 211 -2.37 -0.82 -4.84
C GLN A 211 -3.86 -0.62 -5.11
N VAL A 212 -4.67 -0.54 -4.06
CA VAL A 212 -6.09 -0.16 -4.19
C VAL A 212 -6.17 1.34 -4.43
N ILE A 213 -6.88 1.71 -5.49
CA ILE A 213 -6.98 3.10 -5.91
C ILE A 213 -7.88 3.89 -4.95
N ALA A 214 -7.29 4.87 -4.27
CA ALA A 214 -7.97 5.76 -3.32
C ALA A 214 -7.14 7.03 -3.07
N ASP A 215 -7.81 8.19 -2.99
CA ASP A 215 -7.14 9.50 -2.78
C ASP A 215 -6.44 9.61 -1.43
N THR A 216 -6.83 8.80 -0.45
CA THR A 216 -6.20 8.71 0.88
C THR A 216 -4.97 7.82 0.91
N GLY A 217 -4.63 7.15 -0.20
CA GLY A 217 -3.46 6.31 -0.34
C GLY A 217 -2.15 7.03 -0.04
N GLU A 218 -1.21 6.39 0.65
CA GLU A 218 0.09 7.01 0.97
C GLU A 218 1.03 7.00 -0.24
N ASP A 219 0.86 6.04 -1.15
CA ASP A 219 1.75 5.82 -2.28
C ASP A 219 1.28 6.57 -3.52
N ALA A 220 2.24 7.18 -4.23
CA ALA A 220 2.01 7.76 -5.55
C ALA A 220 2.32 6.72 -6.62
N ILE A 221 1.29 6.31 -7.34
CA ILE A 221 1.35 5.37 -8.45
C ILE A 221 1.48 6.15 -9.73
N VAL A 222 2.52 5.83 -10.48
CA VAL A 222 2.76 6.35 -11.82
C VAL A 222 2.27 5.29 -12.80
N TYR A 223 1.44 5.69 -13.76
CA TYR A 223 0.99 4.78 -14.81
C TYR A 223 0.81 5.50 -16.14
N CYS A 224 0.90 4.75 -17.24
CA CYS A 224 0.57 5.25 -18.57
C CYS A 224 -0.88 4.84 -18.91
N PRO A 225 -1.80 5.78 -19.21
CA PRO A 225 -3.17 5.43 -19.59
C PRO A 225 -3.27 4.60 -20.88
N ASP A 226 -2.26 4.69 -21.75
CA ASP A 226 -2.24 4.09 -23.08
C ASP A 226 -1.47 2.74 -23.12
N SER A 227 -1.05 2.22 -21.96
CA SER A 227 -0.29 0.96 -21.86
C SER A 227 -0.43 0.27 -20.49
N ASP A 228 0.25 -0.86 -20.32
CA ASP A 228 0.33 -1.60 -19.05
C ASP A 228 1.44 -1.07 -18.11
N TYR A 229 2.14 0.01 -18.47
CA TYR A 229 3.17 0.58 -17.60
C TYR A 229 2.55 1.13 -16.31
N ALA A 230 2.99 0.58 -15.17
CA ALA A 230 2.71 1.13 -13.86
C ALA A 230 3.86 0.85 -12.89
N ALA A 231 4.26 1.85 -12.12
CA ALA A 231 5.33 1.77 -11.14
C ALA A 231 5.02 2.66 -9.93
N ASN A 232 5.58 2.31 -8.77
CA ASN A 232 5.68 3.25 -7.66
C ASN A 232 6.55 4.45 -8.09
N ILE A 233 6.22 5.68 -7.68
CA ILE A 233 6.98 6.89 -8.00
C ILE A 233 8.46 6.77 -7.63
N GLU A 234 8.77 5.98 -6.60
CA GLU A 234 10.13 5.69 -6.16
C GLU A 234 10.95 4.95 -7.22
N LEU A 235 10.30 4.11 -8.04
CA LEU A 235 10.93 3.34 -9.12
C LEU A 235 10.74 3.97 -10.51
N ALA A 236 9.64 4.70 -10.74
CA ALA A 236 9.23 5.16 -12.06
C ALA A 236 10.32 5.96 -12.79
N GLU A 237 10.79 5.47 -13.94
CA GLU A 237 11.91 6.09 -14.66
C GLU A 237 11.53 7.48 -15.20
N ALA A 238 12.37 8.47 -14.93
CA ALA A 238 12.29 9.77 -15.59
C ALA A 238 13.13 9.74 -16.87
N VAL A 239 12.45 9.61 -18.01
CA VAL A 239 13.10 9.56 -19.33
C VAL A 239 13.86 10.87 -19.59
N ALA A 240 15.05 10.77 -20.18
CA ALA A 240 15.82 11.94 -20.57
C ALA A 240 15.03 12.80 -21.57
N PRO A 241 15.08 14.14 -21.47
CA PRO A 241 14.44 15.00 -22.45
C PRO A 241 14.94 14.72 -23.87
N ALA A 242 14.04 14.76 -24.84
CA ALA A 242 14.40 14.64 -26.24
C ALA A 242 15.16 15.90 -26.72
N GLY A 243 16.16 15.71 -27.57
CA GLY A 243 16.92 16.79 -28.21
C GLY A 243 18.35 16.94 -27.68
N THR A 244 19.10 17.86 -28.27
CA THR A 244 20.45 18.20 -27.83
C THR A 244 20.43 19.39 -26.88
N ARG A 245 21.33 19.39 -25.89
CA ARG A 245 21.53 20.54 -25.00
C ARG A 245 21.74 21.82 -25.84
N PRO A 246 20.98 22.89 -25.60
CA PRO A 246 21.18 24.16 -26.32
C PRO A 246 22.59 24.72 -26.09
N ALA A 247 23.09 25.51 -27.03
CA ALA A 247 24.35 26.23 -26.84
C ALA A 247 24.17 27.38 -25.83
N ALA A 248 25.23 27.70 -25.10
CA ALA A 248 25.22 28.81 -24.15
C ALA A 248 25.01 30.16 -24.86
N THR A 249 24.02 30.94 -24.43
CA THR A 249 23.68 32.25 -25.01
C THR A 249 23.82 33.42 -24.04
N ALA A 250 23.88 33.15 -22.73
CA ALA A 250 24.01 34.17 -21.69
C ALA A 250 25.37 34.09 -20.99
N PRO A 251 25.96 35.23 -20.57
CA PRO A 251 27.17 35.22 -19.76
C PRO A 251 26.86 34.78 -18.32
N LEU A 252 27.80 34.06 -17.69
CA LEU A 252 27.72 33.74 -16.27
C LEU A 252 27.78 35.04 -15.45
N THR A 253 26.67 35.38 -14.77
CA THR A 253 26.54 36.63 -14.02
C THR A 253 26.19 36.32 -12.58
N LYS A 254 26.96 36.86 -11.62
CA LYS A 254 26.64 36.76 -10.19
C LYS A 254 25.60 37.81 -9.82
N VAL A 255 24.55 37.40 -9.11
CA VAL A 255 23.44 38.24 -8.68
C VAL A 255 23.26 38.10 -7.17
N HIS A 256 23.16 39.23 -6.47
CA HIS A 256 22.86 39.26 -5.05
C HIS A 256 21.37 38.99 -4.81
N THR A 257 21.07 37.95 -4.05
CA THR A 257 19.73 37.43 -3.76
C THR A 257 19.53 37.32 -2.23
N PRO A 258 19.46 38.45 -1.51
CA PRO A 258 19.41 38.44 -0.06
C PRO A 258 18.14 37.76 0.47
N ALA A 259 18.31 36.85 1.43
CA ALA A 259 17.24 36.11 2.08
C ALA A 259 16.38 35.23 1.16
N VAL A 260 16.85 34.93 -0.06
CA VAL A 260 16.22 33.99 -0.99
C VAL A 260 16.81 32.60 -0.74
N LYS A 261 15.99 31.67 -0.21
CA LYS A 261 16.46 30.33 0.18
C LYS A 261 15.78 29.19 -0.57
N THR A 262 14.63 29.45 -1.17
CA THR A 262 13.85 28.46 -1.90
C THR A 262 13.79 28.79 -3.38
N ILE A 263 13.53 27.77 -4.22
CA ILE A 263 13.32 27.96 -5.65
C ILE A 263 12.13 28.88 -5.94
N ALA A 264 11.04 28.78 -5.16
CA ALA A 264 9.88 29.65 -5.33
C ALA A 264 10.24 31.12 -5.13
N GLU A 265 10.98 31.43 -4.05
CA GLU A 265 11.48 32.78 -3.80
C GLU A 265 12.45 33.24 -4.89
N LEU A 266 13.29 32.35 -5.42
CA LEU A 266 14.26 32.68 -6.46
C LEU A 266 13.59 33.01 -7.80
N VAL A 267 12.58 32.22 -8.18
CA VAL A 267 11.72 32.46 -9.35
C VAL A 267 11.03 33.82 -9.22
N ASP A 268 10.43 34.09 -8.06
CA ASP A 268 9.75 35.36 -7.80
C ASP A 268 10.70 36.54 -7.76
N PHE A 269 11.91 36.37 -7.24
CA PHE A 269 12.92 37.43 -7.14
C PHE A 269 13.52 37.78 -8.51
N LEU A 270 13.97 36.77 -9.26
CA LEU A 270 14.63 36.95 -10.56
C LEU A 270 13.66 37.09 -11.73
N LYS A 271 12.36 36.81 -11.53
CA LYS A 271 11.33 36.81 -12.58
C LYS A 271 11.68 35.89 -13.75
N VAL A 272 12.17 34.69 -13.43
CA VAL A 272 12.55 33.64 -14.39
C VAL A 272 11.57 32.47 -14.35
N ASP A 273 11.55 31.64 -15.39
CA ASP A 273 10.78 30.39 -15.34
C ASP A 273 11.44 29.41 -14.36
N ILE A 274 10.65 28.70 -13.57
CA ILE A 274 11.15 27.67 -12.63
C ILE A 274 12.03 26.62 -13.32
N LYS A 275 11.76 26.32 -14.60
CA LYS A 275 12.54 25.40 -15.43
C LYS A 275 13.93 25.92 -15.77
N GLN A 276 14.22 27.21 -15.55
CA GLN A 276 15.56 27.77 -15.69
C GLN A 276 16.39 27.63 -14.41
N THR A 277 15.79 27.22 -13.29
CA THR A 277 16.48 27.10 -12.00
C THR A 277 16.89 25.65 -11.73
N VAL A 278 17.96 25.45 -10.95
CA VAL A 278 18.47 24.14 -10.55
C VAL A 278 18.62 24.09 -9.03
N LYS A 279 18.03 23.05 -8.41
CA LYS A 279 18.20 22.73 -7.00
C LYS A 279 19.50 21.97 -6.80
N ALA A 280 20.28 22.41 -5.81
CA ALA A 280 21.45 21.73 -5.31
C ALA A 280 21.11 20.98 -4.02
N VAL A 281 21.19 19.66 -4.05
CA VAL A 281 21.00 18.79 -2.88
C VAL A 281 22.32 18.08 -2.60
N VAL A 282 22.81 18.15 -1.36
CA VAL A 282 24.09 17.55 -0.99
C VAL A 282 23.83 16.31 -0.14
N VAL A 283 24.36 15.18 -0.58
CA VAL A 283 24.29 13.90 0.12
C VAL A 283 25.70 13.44 0.50
N GLU A 284 25.79 12.49 1.42
CA GLU A 284 27.05 11.85 1.81
C GLU A 284 27.41 10.71 0.85
N GLY A 285 28.67 10.67 0.42
CA GLY A 285 29.28 9.54 -0.26
C GLY A 285 29.66 8.42 0.71
N GLU A 286 30.05 7.28 0.16
CA GLU A 286 30.44 6.09 0.94
C GLU A 286 31.62 6.33 1.88
N GLU A 287 32.51 7.28 1.55
CA GLU A 287 33.68 7.64 2.37
C GLU A 287 33.38 8.84 3.31
N GLY A 288 32.12 9.30 3.36
CA GLY A 288 31.69 10.44 4.17
C GLY A 288 31.95 11.81 3.53
N GLU A 289 32.29 11.83 2.25
CA GLU A 289 32.52 13.04 1.46
C GLU A 289 31.21 13.66 0.93
N ALA A 290 31.23 14.93 0.54
CA ALA A 290 30.07 15.60 -0.04
C ALA A 290 29.89 15.25 -1.52
N VAL A 291 28.69 14.81 -1.88
CA VAL A 291 28.26 14.56 -3.28
C VAL A 291 27.13 15.52 -3.63
N LEU A 292 27.29 16.30 -4.70
CA LEU A 292 26.31 17.28 -5.16
C LEU A 292 25.37 16.66 -6.19
N MET A 293 24.09 16.55 -5.83
CA MET A 293 22.99 16.13 -6.69
C MET A 293 22.24 17.35 -7.23
N LEU A 294 22.05 17.43 -8.55
CA LEU A 294 21.37 18.54 -9.21
C LEU A 294 20.06 18.09 -9.87
N VAL A 295 18.95 18.72 -9.50
CA VAL A 295 17.63 18.52 -10.13
C VAL A 295 17.04 19.87 -10.56
N ARG A 296 16.17 19.90 -11.58
CA ARG A 296 15.55 21.15 -12.05
C ARG A 296 14.62 21.73 -10.98
N GLY A 297 14.39 23.04 -10.97
CA GLY A 297 13.63 23.73 -9.92
C GLY A 297 12.21 23.22 -9.67
N ASP A 298 11.55 22.72 -10.70
CA ASP A 298 10.21 22.13 -10.67
C ASP A 298 10.20 20.63 -10.36
N HIS A 299 11.37 20.01 -10.18
CA HIS A 299 11.53 18.59 -9.85
C HIS A 299 11.99 18.40 -8.40
N GLU A 300 11.76 17.22 -7.87
CA GLU A 300 12.21 16.80 -6.54
C GLU A 300 13.18 15.62 -6.68
N LEU A 301 14.17 15.57 -5.78
CA LEU A 301 15.11 14.44 -5.71
C LEU A 301 14.34 13.20 -5.27
N ASN A 302 14.51 12.12 -6.03
CA ASN A 302 14.07 10.80 -5.63
C ASN A 302 15.18 10.15 -4.80
N GLU A 303 14.94 10.00 -3.51
CA GLU A 303 15.93 9.48 -2.56
C GLU A 303 16.34 8.03 -2.86
N ILE A 304 15.40 7.19 -3.29
CA ILE A 304 15.66 5.78 -3.64
C ILE A 304 16.56 5.67 -4.87
N LYS A 305 16.31 6.48 -5.89
CA LYS A 305 17.17 6.54 -7.09
C LYS A 305 18.55 7.11 -6.74
N ALA A 306 18.60 8.16 -5.92
CA ALA A 306 19.86 8.76 -5.47
C ALA A 306 20.72 7.75 -4.68
N GLU A 307 20.10 6.97 -3.78
CA GLU A 307 20.79 5.92 -3.01
C GLU A 307 21.42 4.86 -3.92
N LYS A 308 20.79 4.53 -5.05
CA LYS A 308 21.28 3.50 -5.98
C LYS A 308 22.49 3.94 -6.82
N VAL A 309 22.82 5.23 -6.85
CA VAL A 309 24.00 5.71 -7.57
C VAL A 309 25.26 5.20 -6.87
N ALA A 310 26.18 4.59 -7.64
CA ALA A 310 27.41 4.02 -7.10
C ALA A 310 28.23 5.06 -6.33
N GLY A 311 28.77 4.73 -5.16
CA GLY A 311 29.55 5.64 -4.32
C GLY A 311 28.72 6.61 -3.46
N VAL A 312 27.39 6.54 -3.52
CA VAL A 312 26.50 7.23 -2.55
C VAL A 312 26.30 6.34 -1.32
N LYS A 313 26.33 6.95 -0.13
CA LYS A 313 26.16 6.24 1.14
C LYS A 313 24.79 5.55 1.20
N LYS A 314 24.77 4.32 1.76
CA LYS A 314 23.55 3.52 1.97
C LYS A 314 23.38 3.19 3.47
N PRO A 315 22.23 3.52 4.10
CA PRO A 315 21.11 4.26 3.55
C PRO A 315 21.46 5.72 3.21
N LEU A 316 20.73 6.32 2.27
CA LEU A 316 20.94 7.69 1.83
C LEU A 316 20.98 8.63 3.05
N SER A 317 22.02 9.44 3.13
CA SER A 317 22.17 10.45 4.18
C SER A 317 22.39 11.81 3.54
N PHE A 318 21.57 12.78 3.89
CA PHE A 318 21.82 14.17 3.54
C PHE A 318 23.06 14.69 4.28
N ALA A 319 23.88 15.50 3.61
CA ALA A 319 25.10 16.03 4.20
C ALA A 319 24.79 16.95 5.40
N SER A 320 25.59 16.82 6.46
CA SER A 320 25.49 17.71 7.61
C SER A 320 25.84 19.17 7.25
N PRO A 321 25.33 20.18 7.99
CA PRO A 321 25.70 21.58 7.77
C PRO A 321 27.21 21.84 7.83
N THR A 322 27.94 21.11 8.67
CA THR A 322 29.40 21.18 8.76
C THR A 322 30.05 20.73 7.46
N LEU A 323 29.68 19.54 6.97
CA LEU A 323 30.20 19.00 5.71
C LEU A 323 29.90 19.92 4.52
N ILE A 324 28.68 20.47 4.46
CA ILE A 324 28.29 21.45 3.43
C ILE A 324 29.18 22.69 3.49
N ARG A 325 29.39 23.25 4.69
CA ARG A 325 30.20 24.46 4.84
C ARG A 325 31.67 24.24 4.48
N GLU A 326 32.22 23.08 4.83
CA GLU A 326 33.59 22.69 4.46
C GLU A 326 33.74 22.51 2.95
N ALA A 327 32.73 21.91 2.30
CA ALA A 327 32.74 21.60 0.87
C ALA A 327 32.49 22.81 -0.04
N PHE A 328 31.63 23.74 0.38
CA PHE A 328 31.15 24.83 -0.47
C PHE A 328 31.51 26.23 0.04
N GLY A 329 31.79 26.40 1.33
CA GLY A 329 32.00 27.71 1.94
C GLY A 329 30.72 28.53 2.18
N ALA A 330 29.55 27.97 1.87
CA ALA A 330 28.23 28.61 1.98
C ALA A 330 27.19 27.69 2.62
N GLN A 331 26.04 28.25 2.95
CA GLN A 331 24.90 27.55 3.51
C GLN A 331 23.94 27.01 2.43
N PRO A 332 23.08 26.02 2.77
CA PRO A 332 21.98 25.61 1.92
C PRO A 332 21.14 26.81 1.46
N GLY A 333 20.76 26.81 0.18
CA GLY A 333 20.07 27.92 -0.47
C GLY A 333 20.96 28.77 -1.38
N SER A 334 22.29 28.61 -1.34
CA SER A 334 23.22 29.30 -2.25
C SER A 334 24.31 28.38 -2.82
N LEU A 335 24.03 27.06 -2.88
CA LEU A 335 24.97 26.04 -3.34
C LEU A 335 24.87 25.80 -4.85
N GLY A 336 25.98 25.46 -5.49
CA GLY A 336 26.02 25.12 -6.92
C GLY A 336 27.32 24.46 -7.37
N PRO A 337 27.39 23.98 -8.63
CA PRO A 337 28.55 23.24 -9.15
C PRO A 337 29.78 24.12 -9.48
N VAL A 338 29.61 25.44 -9.62
CA VAL A 338 30.72 26.33 -10.00
C VAL A 338 31.71 26.48 -8.86
N GLY A 339 32.95 26.03 -9.07
CA GLY A 339 34.02 26.09 -8.08
C GLY A 339 34.05 24.93 -7.08
N PHE A 340 32.98 24.12 -7.02
CA PHE A 340 32.95 22.90 -6.21
C PHE A 340 33.94 21.86 -6.77
N LYS A 341 34.66 21.17 -5.86
CA LYS A 341 35.73 20.22 -6.22
C LYS A 341 35.36 18.76 -6.03
N GLY A 342 34.23 18.48 -5.39
CA GLY A 342 33.73 17.12 -5.21
C GLY A 342 32.97 16.62 -6.42
N ARG A 343 32.32 15.46 -6.24
CA ARG A 343 31.56 14.79 -7.29
C ARG A 343 30.22 15.48 -7.52
N VAL A 344 29.91 15.77 -8.78
CA VAL A 344 28.63 16.37 -9.21
C VAL A 344 27.88 15.36 -10.07
N ILE A 345 26.64 15.08 -9.68
CA ILE A 345 25.73 14.22 -10.42
C ILE A 345 24.49 15.05 -10.75
N ALA A 346 24.15 15.15 -12.03
CA ALA A 346 23.01 15.89 -12.51
C ALA A 346 21.92 14.95 -13.01
N ASP A 347 20.67 15.29 -12.71
CA ASP A 347 19.52 14.66 -13.33
C ASP A 347 19.60 14.83 -14.85
N ARG A 348 19.12 13.83 -15.60
CA ARG A 348 19.03 13.85 -17.07
C ARG A 348 18.43 15.16 -17.61
N THR A 349 17.45 15.73 -16.90
CA THR A 349 16.85 17.02 -17.28
C THR A 349 17.83 18.17 -17.15
N VAL A 350 18.57 18.23 -16.04
CA VAL A 350 19.56 19.29 -15.77
C VAL A 350 20.74 19.20 -16.72
N ALA A 351 21.20 17.98 -17.03
CA ALA A 351 22.26 17.75 -18.00
C ALA A 351 21.92 18.26 -19.41
N ALA A 352 20.62 18.38 -19.74
CA ALA A 352 20.12 18.89 -21.02
C ALA A 352 19.85 20.41 -21.02
N MET A 353 20.01 21.11 -19.88
CA MET A 353 19.74 22.55 -19.76
C MET A 353 20.92 23.41 -20.22
N ALA A 354 20.62 24.67 -20.56
CA ALA A 354 21.59 25.73 -20.83
C ALA A 354 21.14 27.02 -20.15
N ASP A 355 22.09 27.92 -19.89
CA ASP A 355 21.88 29.25 -19.32
C ASP A 355 21.05 29.26 -18.00
N PHE A 356 21.29 28.26 -17.15
CA PHE A 356 20.48 28.02 -15.96
C PHE A 356 20.93 28.84 -14.73
N VAL A 357 20.08 28.87 -13.71
CA VAL A 357 20.31 29.56 -12.43
C VAL A 357 20.69 28.56 -11.35
N ILE A 358 21.80 28.82 -10.66
CA ILE A 358 22.37 28.00 -9.57
C ILE A 358 22.88 28.89 -8.44
N GLY A 359 23.06 28.33 -7.24
CA GLY A 359 23.74 29.04 -6.15
C GLY A 359 25.21 29.32 -6.49
N ALA A 360 25.76 30.40 -5.93
CA ALA A 360 27.11 30.86 -6.24
C ALA A 360 28.21 30.34 -5.30
N ASN A 361 27.87 29.44 -4.36
CA ASN A 361 28.72 29.00 -3.26
C ASN A 361 29.18 30.17 -2.37
N GLU A 362 28.32 31.17 -2.22
CA GLU A 362 28.46 32.33 -1.37
C GLU A 362 27.06 32.68 -0.86
N ASP A 363 26.91 32.90 0.45
CA ASP A 363 25.60 33.17 1.05
C ASP A 363 24.94 34.39 0.37
N ASP A 364 23.63 34.28 0.10
CA ASP A 364 22.83 35.32 -0.56
C ASP A 364 23.29 35.68 -1.99
N GLN A 365 23.92 34.75 -2.70
CA GLN A 365 24.38 34.93 -4.08
C GLN A 365 23.98 33.75 -4.98
N HIS A 366 23.56 34.07 -6.20
CA HIS A 366 23.30 33.10 -7.25
C HIS A 366 24.04 33.48 -8.53
N TYR A 367 24.31 32.50 -9.40
CA TYR A 367 24.70 32.73 -10.78
C TYR A 367 23.50 32.55 -11.70
N THR A 368 23.34 33.46 -12.66
CA THR A 368 22.44 33.30 -13.82
C THR A 368 23.25 33.02 -15.08
N GLY A 369 22.66 32.29 -16.04
CA GLY A 369 23.31 32.01 -17.32
C GLY A 369 24.40 30.94 -17.23
N ALA A 370 24.37 30.07 -16.21
CA ALA A 370 25.37 29.03 -16.01
C ALA A 370 25.24 27.89 -17.03
N ASN A 371 26.38 27.31 -17.41
CA ASN A 371 26.46 26.20 -18.37
C ASN A 371 27.57 25.21 -17.99
N PHE A 372 27.26 23.91 -18.05
CA PHE A 372 28.27 22.84 -17.96
C PHE A 372 29.26 22.94 -19.13
N GLY A 373 30.49 22.46 -18.90
CA GLY A 373 31.62 22.54 -19.82
C GLY A 373 32.28 23.93 -19.90
N ARG A 374 31.48 25.01 -19.84
CA ARG A 374 31.98 26.40 -19.86
C ARG A 374 32.34 26.91 -18.47
N ASP A 375 31.42 26.80 -17.50
CA ASP A 375 31.55 27.41 -16.17
C ASP A 375 31.88 26.40 -15.06
N CYS A 376 31.54 25.13 -15.28
CA CYS A 376 31.85 24.00 -14.42
C CYS A 376 32.10 22.75 -15.28
N ALA A 377 32.70 21.71 -14.70
CA ALA A 377 32.92 20.45 -15.40
C ALA A 377 31.60 19.79 -15.81
N GLU A 378 31.64 18.93 -16.83
CA GLU A 378 30.50 18.07 -17.16
C GLU A 378 30.21 17.13 -15.98
N PRO A 379 28.94 17.00 -15.56
CA PRO A 379 28.56 16.16 -14.43
C PRO A 379 28.47 14.69 -14.84
N GLU A 380 28.46 13.81 -13.86
CA GLU A 380 27.87 12.48 -14.04
C GLU A 380 26.36 12.62 -14.26
N VAL A 381 25.78 11.83 -15.16
CA VAL A 381 24.35 11.93 -15.48
C VAL A 381 23.62 10.68 -14.98
N ALA A 382 22.58 10.88 -14.18
CA ALA A 382 21.73 9.82 -13.67
C ALA A 382 20.24 10.22 -13.69
N ASP A 383 19.34 9.25 -13.58
CA ASP A 383 17.94 9.52 -13.24
C ASP A 383 17.87 9.77 -11.73
N LEU A 384 17.63 11.01 -11.33
CA LEU A 384 17.66 11.42 -9.92
C LEU A 384 16.33 11.95 -9.42
N ARG A 385 15.33 12.11 -10.29
CA ARG A 385 14.11 12.83 -9.94
C ARG A 385 12.89 11.93 -9.84
N ASN A 386 11.89 12.42 -9.11
CA ASN A 386 10.53 11.93 -9.27
C ASN A 386 9.98 12.35 -10.63
N VAL A 387 9.20 11.46 -11.25
CA VAL A 387 8.40 11.81 -12.43
C VAL A 387 7.26 12.75 -12.05
N VAL A 388 6.80 13.53 -13.01
CA VAL A 388 5.62 14.40 -12.87
C VAL A 388 4.54 14.00 -13.89
N ALA A 389 3.29 14.30 -13.58
CA ALA A 389 2.20 14.04 -14.53
C ALA A 389 2.46 14.77 -15.86
N GLY A 390 2.34 14.05 -16.97
CA GLY A 390 2.65 14.54 -18.31
C GLY A 390 4.07 14.23 -18.80
N ASP A 391 4.96 13.68 -17.96
CA ASP A 391 6.24 13.13 -18.42
C ASP A 391 6.02 12.02 -19.46
N ALA A 392 6.98 11.83 -20.37
CA ALA A 392 6.91 10.72 -21.33
C ALA A 392 7.02 9.37 -20.60
N SER A 393 6.15 8.44 -20.98
CA SER A 393 6.21 7.06 -20.46
C SER A 393 7.51 6.39 -20.91
N PRO A 394 8.22 5.65 -20.04
CA PRO A 394 9.47 4.98 -20.39
C PRO A 394 9.27 3.83 -21.38
N ASP A 395 8.04 3.35 -21.56
CA ASP A 395 7.70 2.37 -22.61
C ASP A 395 7.44 3.01 -23.99
N GLY A 396 7.48 4.35 -24.08
CA GLY A 396 7.33 5.12 -25.32
C GLY A 396 5.92 5.22 -25.86
N LYS A 397 4.88 4.77 -25.13
CA LYS A 397 3.50 4.66 -25.66
C LYS A 397 2.57 5.82 -25.30
N GLY A 398 3.03 6.80 -24.52
CA GLY A 398 2.19 7.91 -24.08
C GLY A 398 2.86 8.75 -23.01
N VAL A 399 2.05 9.37 -22.16
CA VAL A 399 2.50 10.16 -21.01
C VAL A 399 2.08 9.54 -19.70
N LEU A 400 2.80 9.87 -18.64
CA LEU A 400 2.56 9.39 -17.29
C LEU A 400 1.43 10.18 -16.64
N ALA A 401 0.50 9.46 -16.01
CA ALA A 401 -0.46 9.94 -15.05
C ALA A 401 -0.05 9.49 -13.65
N ILE A 402 -0.47 10.25 -12.63
CA ILE A 402 -0.19 9.94 -11.23
C ILE A 402 -1.51 9.83 -10.48
N GLN A 403 -1.66 8.76 -9.69
CA GLN A 403 -2.80 8.55 -8.80
C GLN A 403 -2.31 8.05 -7.44
N ARG A 404 -3.14 8.17 -6.41
CA ARG A 404 -2.83 7.65 -5.08
C ARG A 404 -3.40 6.25 -4.89
N GLY A 405 -2.68 5.41 -4.15
CA GLY A 405 -3.18 4.10 -3.76
C GLY A 405 -2.71 3.63 -2.40
N ILE A 406 -3.44 2.64 -1.92
CA ILE A 406 -3.23 1.98 -0.64
C ILE A 406 -2.64 0.60 -0.96
N GLU A 407 -1.39 0.37 -0.55
CA GLU A 407 -0.72 -0.91 -0.72
C GLU A 407 -1.45 -1.98 0.10
N VAL A 408 -2.14 -2.91 -0.56
CA VAL A 408 -2.87 -4.01 0.09
C VAL A 408 -2.15 -5.35 -0.04
N GLY A 409 -1.13 -5.43 -0.89
CA GLY A 409 -0.26 -6.60 -0.97
C GLY A 409 1.01 -6.32 -1.75
N HIS A 410 1.99 -7.21 -1.59
CA HIS A 410 3.31 -7.09 -2.19
C HIS A 410 3.88 -8.48 -2.48
N VAL A 411 4.43 -8.67 -3.67
CA VAL A 411 5.16 -9.89 -4.06
C VAL A 411 6.62 -9.58 -4.34
N PHE A 412 7.54 -10.33 -3.71
CA PHE A 412 8.98 -10.16 -3.80
C PHE A 412 9.68 -11.45 -4.23
N TYR A 413 10.70 -11.31 -5.07
CA TYR A 413 11.76 -12.30 -5.21
C TYR A 413 12.90 -11.99 -4.25
N LEU A 414 13.17 -12.88 -3.29
CA LEU A 414 14.17 -12.71 -2.23
C LEU A 414 15.57 -13.19 -2.61
N GLY A 415 15.67 -14.01 -3.66
CA GLY A 415 16.89 -14.75 -3.97
C GLY A 415 17.32 -15.66 -2.81
N THR A 416 18.63 -15.75 -2.59
CA THR A 416 19.24 -16.60 -1.56
C THR A 416 19.48 -15.90 -0.21
N LYS A 417 19.03 -14.65 -0.03
CA LYS A 417 19.38 -13.80 1.12
C LYS A 417 19.22 -14.47 2.49
N TYR A 418 18.06 -15.07 2.72
CA TYR A 418 17.74 -15.72 4.01
C TYR A 418 18.38 -17.11 4.10
N SER A 419 18.36 -17.86 3.00
CA SER A 419 18.95 -19.19 2.96
C SER A 419 20.45 -19.19 3.17
N GLU A 420 21.18 -18.20 2.65
CA GLU A 420 22.61 -18.06 2.88
C GLU A 420 22.90 -17.70 4.33
N ALA A 421 22.22 -16.68 4.87
CA ALA A 421 22.41 -16.25 6.25
C ALA A 421 22.12 -17.35 7.27
N MET A 422 21.13 -18.20 7.01
CA MET A 422 20.68 -19.27 7.91
C MET A 422 21.23 -20.67 7.53
N GLY A 423 22.10 -20.77 6.53
CA GLY A 423 22.64 -22.06 6.07
C GLY A 423 21.58 -23.04 5.53
N ALA A 424 20.46 -22.54 5.03
CA ALA A 424 19.35 -23.34 4.53
C ALA A 424 19.65 -23.91 3.14
N THR A 425 19.94 -25.21 3.08
CA THR A 425 20.34 -25.88 1.83
C THR A 425 19.53 -27.15 1.56
N PHE A 426 19.49 -27.55 0.28
CA PHE A 426 19.00 -28.84 -0.19
C PHE A 426 20.05 -29.54 -1.05
N LEU A 427 19.97 -30.87 -1.19
CA LEU A 427 20.78 -31.62 -2.15
C LEU A 427 20.17 -31.53 -3.55
N ASP A 428 20.94 -30.98 -4.49
CA ASP A 428 20.56 -30.83 -5.89
C ASP A 428 20.73 -32.14 -6.70
N GLU A 429 20.37 -32.13 -7.98
CA GLU A 429 20.46 -33.29 -8.89
C GLU A 429 21.87 -33.88 -8.97
N ASP A 430 22.90 -33.05 -8.82
CA ASP A 430 24.32 -33.45 -8.79
C ASP A 430 24.82 -33.91 -7.41
N GLY A 431 23.91 -33.95 -6.41
CA GLY A 431 24.21 -34.34 -5.03
C GLY A 431 24.93 -33.26 -4.23
N LYS A 432 25.09 -32.03 -4.74
CA LYS A 432 25.73 -30.93 -4.01
C LYS A 432 24.70 -30.10 -3.23
N PRO A 433 25.08 -29.55 -2.07
CA PRO A 433 24.24 -28.61 -1.36
C PRO A 433 24.10 -27.29 -2.15
N ARG A 434 22.87 -26.82 -2.30
CA ARG A 434 22.55 -25.49 -2.83
C ARG A 434 21.62 -24.75 -1.88
N PHE A 435 21.73 -23.43 -1.85
CA PHE A 435 20.80 -22.57 -1.12
C PHE A 435 19.45 -22.50 -1.85
N PHE A 436 18.37 -22.32 -1.08
CA PHE A 436 17.05 -22.12 -1.67
C PHE A 436 16.96 -20.75 -2.34
N GLU A 437 16.40 -20.71 -3.53
CA GLU A 437 15.91 -19.46 -4.09
C GLU A 437 14.54 -19.20 -3.47
N MET A 438 14.35 -18.02 -2.88
CA MET A 438 13.16 -17.71 -2.09
C MET A 438 12.32 -16.61 -2.72
N GLY A 439 11.01 -16.68 -2.52
CA GLY A 439 10.09 -15.56 -2.74
C GLY A 439 9.26 -15.32 -1.48
N CYS A 440 8.81 -14.09 -1.26
CA CYS A 440 7.84 -13.78 -0.20
C CYS A 440 6.69 -12.91 -0.70
N TYR A 441 5.51 -13.15 -0.16
CA TYR A 441 4.27 -12.64 -0.72
C TYR A 441 3.31 -12.24 0.42
N GLY A 442 3.12 -10.94 0.65
CA GLY A 442 2.31 -10.35 1.71
C GLY A 442 0.96 -9.78 1.23
N ILE A 443 -0.11 -9.97 2.01
CA ILE A 443 -1.40 -9.26 1.85
C ILE A 443 -1.83 -8.75 3.22
N GLY A 444 -2.07 -7.45 3.34
CA GLY A 444 -2.64 -6.84 4.54
C GLY A 444 -4.14 -7.13 4.66
N VAL A 445 -4.50 -8.30 5.18
CA VAL A 445 -5.91 -8.77 5.27
C VAL A 445 -6.80 -7.76 6.00
N THR A 446 -6.33 -7.20 7.10
CA THR A 446 -7.07 -6.16 7.84
C THR A 446 -7.12 -4.83 7.11
N ARG A 447 -6.04 -4.46 6.39
CA ARG A 447 -5.94 -3.24 5.59
C ARG A 447 -6.93 -3.23 4.42
N ILE A 448 -7.22 -4.38 3.82
CA ILE A 448 -8.20 -4.53 2.72
C ILE A 448 -9.56 -3.93 3.08
N LEU A 449 -10.07 -4.15 4.30
CA LEU A 449 -11.38 -3.61 4.70
C LEU A 449 -11.37 -2.09 4.80
N GLY A 450 -10.27 -1.49 5.28
CA GLY A 450 -10.10 -0.04 5.27
C GLY A 450 -10.07 0.50 3.84
N ALA A 451 -9.25 -0.11 2.98
CA ALA A 451 -9.10 0.28 1.57
C ALA A 451 -10.41 0.15 0.77
N ALA A 452 -11.19 -0.90 1.02
CA ALA A 452 -12.51 -1.09 0.40
C ALA A 452 -13.48 0.04 0.73
N ILE A 453 -13.46 0.55 1.98
CA ILE A 453 -14.30 1.67 2.40
C ILE A 453 -13.80 3.00 1.84
N GLU A 454 -12.48 3.23 1.83
CA GLU A 454 -11.91 4.44 1.21
C GLU A 454 -12.33 4.56 -0.26
N GLN A 455 -12.36 3.44 -0.98
CA GLN A 455 -12.83 3.39 -2.36
C GLN A 455 -14.36 3.46 -2.49
N ASN A 456 -15.12 2.95 -1.52
CA ASN A 456 -16.56 2.78 -1.62
C ASN A 456 -17.31 3.24 -0.36
N HIS A 457 -17.71 4.51 -0.34
CA HIS A 457 -18.58 5.07 0.68
C HIS A 457 -19.42 6.24 0.13
N ASP A 458 -20.42 6.66 0.91
CA ASP A 458 -21.13 7.92 0.70
C ASP A 458 -21.47 8.57 2.07
N ASP A 459 -22.24 9.65 2.04
CA ASP A 459 -22.66 10.39 3.24
C ASP A 459 -23.46 9.54 4.25
N LYS A 460 -24.10 8.46 3.79
CA LYS A 460 -24.93 7.57 4.60
C LYS A 460 -24.09 6.45 5.23
N GLY A 461 -23.00 6.05 4.60
CA GLY A 461 -22.02 5.15 5.18
C GLY A 461 -21.33 4.24 4.17
N ILE A 462 -21.09 2.99 4.59
CA ILE A 462 -20.24 2.07 3.83
C ILE A 462 -20.98 1.50 2.62
N ILE A 463 -20.26 1.27 1.52
CA ILE A 463 -20.77 0.57 0.34
C ILE A 463 -19.84 -0.62 0.04
N TRP A 464 -20.18 -1.80 0.53
CA TRP A 464 -19.34 -2.98 0.32
C TRP A 464 -19.46 -3.54 -1.11
N PRO A 465 -18.38 -4.14 -1.65
CA PRO A 465 -18.51 -5.26 -2.58
C PRO A 465 -19.25 -6.43 -1.91
N ASP A 466 -20.16 -7.08 -2.63
CA ASP A 466 -21.02 -8.14 -2.07
C ASP A 466 -20.23 -9.30 -1.45
N SER A 467 -19.05 -9.58 -2.00
CA SER A 467 -18.17 -10.67 -1.56
C SER A 467 -17.62 -10.48 -0.14
N ILE A 468 -17.56 -9.24 0.35
CA ILE A 468 -16.97 -8.91 1.66
C ILE A 468 -17.92 -8.17 2.60
N ALA A 469 -19.15 -7.87 2.15
CA ALA A 469 -20.18 -7.30 3.00
C ALA A 469 -20.44 -8.16 4.25
N PRO A 470 -20.70 -7.60 5.44
CA PRO A 470 -20.92 -8.39 6.64
C PRO A 470 -22.13 -9.31 6.49
N PHE A 471 -23.25 -8.82 5.98
CA PHE A 471 -24.38 -9.62 5.52
C PHE A 471 -24.64 -9.29 4.06
N THR A 472 -25.19 -10.23 3.30
CA THR A 472 -25.54 -10.01 1.90
C THR A 472 -26.90 -9.32 1.80
N VAL A 473 -27.89 -9.79 2.58
CA VAL A 473 -29.26 -9.25 2.57
C VAL A 473 -29.69 -8.85 3.98
N VAL A 474 -30.36 -7.71 4.11
CA VAL A 474 -31.11 -7.31 5.30
C VAL A 474 -32.60 -7.23 5.00
N LEU A 475 -33.42 -7.85 5.85
CA LEU A 475 -34.87 -7.70 5.87
C LEU A 475 -35.26 -6.67 6.94
N CYS A 476 -35.99 -5.63 6.54
CA CYS A 476 -36.40 -4.51 7.39
C CYS A 476 -37.94 -4.46 7.53
N PRO A 477 -38.53 -5.26 8.43
CA PRO A 477 -39.97 -5.23 8.70
C PRO A 477 -40.39 -3.98 9.51
N VAL A 478 -41.31 -3.18 8.96
CA VAL A 478 -41.88 -2.00 9.64
C VAL A 478 -43.02 -2.44 10.54
N GLY A 479 -42.77 -2.45 11.85
CA GLY A 479 -43.77 -2.85 12.85
C GLY A 479 -43.83 -4.37 13.07
N TYR A 480 -42.68 -5.05 13.04
CA TYR A 480 -42.54 -6.50 13.17
C TYR A 480 -43.43 -7.15 14.26
N ASP A 481 -43.36 -6.70 15.51
CA ASP A 481 -44.21 -7.27 16.59
C ASP A 481 -45.62 -6.67 16.69
N ARG A 482 -45.92 -5.66 15.86
CA ARG A 482 -47.22 -4.95 15.88
C ARG A 482 -48.15 -5.37 14.75
N ASN A 483 -47.66 -6.11 13.76
CA ASN A 483 -48.43 -6.53 12.60
C ASN A 483 -48.08 -7.98 12.23
N GLU A 484 -49.03 -8.89 12.46
CA GLU A 484 -48.86 -10.32 12.19
C GLU A 484 -48.58 -10.62 10.71
N GLY A 485 -49.18 -9.86 9.78
CA GLY A 485 -48.93 -10.01 8.35
C GLY A 485 -47.50 -9.64 7.96
N VAL A 486 -46.98 -8.53 8.49
CA VAL A 486 -45.57 -8.13 8.30
C VAL A 486 -44.63 -9.17 8.90
N LYS A 487 -44.93 -9.66 10.11
CA LYS A 487 -44.12 -10.67 10.78
C LYS A 487 -44.05 -11.97 9.97
N ALA A 488 -45.20 -12.49 9.57
CA ALA A 488 -45.29 -13.72 8.78
C ALA A 488 -44.55 -13.61 7.45
N ALA A 489 -44.74 -12.50 6.71
CA ALA A 489 -44.04 -12.27 5.44
C ALA A 489 -42.51 -12.16 5.62
N ALA A 490 -42.05 -11.48 6.68
CA ALA A 490 -40.63 -11.33 6.97
C ALA A 490 -39.98 -12.65 7.42
N ASP A 491 -40.65 -13.41 8.29
CA ASP A 491 -40.17 -14.71 8.77
C ASP A 491 -40.11 -15.74 7.62
N GLN A 492 -41.10 -15.74 6.73
CA GLN A 492 -41.11 -16.61 5.55
C GLN A 492 -39.96 -16.27 4.60
N LEU A 493 -39.84 -15.00 4.18
CA LEU A 493 -38.77 -14.58 3.28
C LEU A 493 -37.38 -14.80 3.90
N TYR A 494 -37.24 -14.60 5.22
CA TYR A 494 -36.02 -14.93 5.95
C TYR A 494 -35.68 -16.42 5.85
N ALA A 495 -36.64 -17.30 6.10
CA ALA A 495 -36.46 -18.74 6.03
C ALA A 495 -36.09 -19.20 4.61
N ASP A 496 -36.75 -18.64 3.60
CA ASP A 496 -36.51 -18.99 2.19
C ASP A 496 -35.12 -18.54 1.71
N LEU A 497 -34.70 -17.32 2.05
CA LEU A 497 -33.34 -16.83 1.74
C LEU A 497 -32.27 -17.65 2.48
N ALA A 498 -32.50 -17.98 3.75
CA ALA A 498 -31.59 -18.82 4.51
C ALA A 498 -31.48 -20.23 3.92
N ALA A 499 -32.61 -20.83 3.50
CA ALA A 499 -32.63 -22.13 2.82
C ALA A 499 -31.90 -22.11 1.48
N ALA A 500 -31.90 -20.97 0.78
CA ALA A 500 -31.11 -20.75 -0.43
C ALA A 500 -29.61 -20.43 -0.16
N GLY A 501 -29.16 -20.53 1.09
CA GLY A 501 -27.77 -20.27 1.48
C GLY A 501 -27.36 -18.80 1.36
N VAL A 502 -28.32 -17.87 1.46
CA VAL A 502 -28.04 -16.43 1.50
C VAL A 502 -27.68 -16.02 2.93
N ASP A 503 -26.62 -15.24 3.08
CA ASP A 503 -26.22 -14.66 4.36
C ASP A 503 -27.16 -13.48 4.70
N VAL A 504 -28.32 -13.83 5.27
CA VAL A 504 -29.43 -12.90 5.55
C VAL A 504 -29.52 -12.53 7.03
N VAL A 505 -29.79 -11.25 7.30
CA VAL A 505 -30.15 -10.73 8.62
C VAL A 505 -31.57 -10.17 8.60
N LEU A 506 -32.36 -10.52 9.62
CA LEU A 506 -33.70 -9.97 9.86
C LEU A 506 -33.61 -8.93 10.97
N ASP A 507 -33.99 -7.68 10.70
CA ASP A 507 -34.06 -6.65 11.72
C ASP A 507 -35.38 -6.72 12.50
N ASP A 508 -35.36 -7.50 13.58
CA ASP A 508 -36.47 -7.70 14.49
C ASP A 508 -36.38 -6.86 15.77
N ARG A 509 -35.57 -5.78 15.78
CA ARG A 509 -35.36 -4.94 16.98
C ARG A 509 -36.57 -4.09 17.37
N GLY A 510 -37.55 -3.93 16.48
CA GLY A 510 -38.71 -3.05 16.70
C GLY A 510 -38.39 -1.56 16.62
N GLU A 511 -37.24 -1.20 16.04
CA GLU A 511 -36.77 0.18 15.88
C GLU A 511 -37.70 1.04 15.01
N ARG A 512 -37.57 2.37 15.16
CA ARG A 512 -38.27 3.30 14.25
C ARG A 512 -37.68 3.17 12.85
N PRO A 513 -38.48 3.21 11.77
CA PRO A 513 -37.99 2.99 10.40
C PRO A 513 -36.78 3.85 10.03
N GLY A 514 -36.79 5.14 10.37
CA GLY A 514 -35.65 6.02 10.09
C GLY A 514 -34.35 5.61 10.78
N ALA A 515 -34.40 5.13 12.04
CA ALA A 515 -33.21 4.67 12.76
C ALA A 515 -32.73 3.31 12.22
N MET A 516 -33.67 2.39 11.97
CA MET A 516 -33.38 1.09 11.35
C MET A 516 -32.68 1.25 10.00
N PHE A 517 -33.22 2.10 9.11
CA PHE A 517 -32.62 2.32 7.79
C PHE A 517 -31.25 2.99 7.89
N ALA A 518 -31.09 3.98 8.77
CA ALA A 518 -29.81 4.65 8.98
C ALA A 518 -28.72 3.67 9.47
N ASP A 519 -29.05 2.74 10.38
CA ASP A 519 -28.11 1.71 10.83
C ASP A 519 -27.64 0.82 9.68
N TRP A 520 -28.56 0.28 8.87
CA TRP A 520 -28.19 -0.63 7.79
C TRP A 520 -27.54 0.05 6.59
N GLU A 521 -27.86 1.31 6.33
CA GLU A 521 -27.16 2.15 5.35
C GLU A 521 -25.74 2.47 5.82
N LEU A 522 -25.55 2.70 7.13
CA LEU A 522 -24.24 2.92 7.76
C LEU A 522 -23.37 1.66 7.72
N ILE A 523 -23.93 0.51 8.12
CA ILE A 523 -23.27 -0.80 8.08
C ILE A 523 -22.94 -1.21 6.64
N GLY A 524 -23.78 -0.81 5.68
CA GLY A 524 -23.54 -0.99 4.26
C GLY A 524 -23.99 -2.34 3.70
N VAL A 525 -25.03 -2.96 4.27
CA VAL A 525 -25.57 -4.23 3.73
C VAL A 525 -26.07 -4.00 2.29
N PRO A 526 -25.57 -4.74 1.27
CA PRO A 526 -25.81 -4.42 -0.13
C PRO A 526 -27.27 -4.50 -0.56
N HIS A 527 -28.03 -5.47 -0.06
CA HIS A 527 -29.43 -5.65 -0.46
C HIS A 527 -30.36 -5.48 0.73
N ARG A 528 -31.26 -4.49 0.64
CA ARG A 528 -32.32 -4.28 1.64
C ARG A 528 -33.67 -4.65 1.05
N VAL A 529 -34.46 -5.41 1.81
CA VAL A 529 -35.88 -5.63 1.53
C VAL A 529 -36.72 -5.06 2.66
N THR A 530 -37.49 -4.02 2.38
CA THR A 530 -38.41 -3.39 3.33
C THR A 530 -39.79 -4.03 3.21
N ILE A 531 -40.35 -4.43 4.35
CA ILE A 531 -41.63 -5.12 4.43
C ILE A 531 -42.55 -4.28 5.33
N GLY A 532 -43.56 -3.65 4.77
CA GLY A 532 -44.46 -2.76 5.50
C GLY A 532 -45.93 -3.07 5.22
N ASP A 533 -46.79 -2.76 6.18
CA ASP A 533 -48.25 -3.03 6.10
C ASP A 533 -48.89 -2.47 4.82
N ARG A 534 -48.54 -1.23 4.44
CA ARG A 534 -49.05 -0.60 3.22
C ARG A 534 -48.63 -1.36 1.96
N GLY A 535 -47.34 -1.71 1.86
CA GLY A 535 -46.83 -2.48 0.71
C GLY A 535 -47.50 -3.84 0.61
N LEU A 536 -47.67 -4.54 1.73
CA LEU A 536 -48.32 -5.86 1.76
C LEU A 536 -49.80 -5.80 1.34
N LYS A 537 -50.54 -4.74 1.70
CA LYS A 537 -51.91 -4.51 1.21
C LYS A 537 -51.96 -4.35 -0.30
N ASP A 538 -50.91 -3.79 -0.90
CA ASP A 538 -50.74 -3.66 -2.35
C ASP A 538 -50.10 -4.91 -3.00
N GLY A 539 -49.85 -5.97 -2.22
CA GLY A 539 -49.22 -7.21 -2.67
C GLY A 539 -47.72 -7.09 -2.96
N LYS A 540 -47.03 -6.11 -2.36
CA LYS A 540 -45.64 -5.74 -2.70
C LYS A 540 -44.72 -5.60 -1.47
N VAL A 541 -43.43 -5.77 -1.72
CA VAL A 541 -42.31 -5.39 -0.86
C VAL A 541 -41.41 -4.41 -1.61
N GLU A 542 -40.53 -3.72 -0.90
CA GLU A 542 -39.59 -2.77 -1.52
C GLU A 542 -38.17 -3.32 -1.44
N TYR A 543 -37.56 -3.60 -2.59
CA TYR A 543 -36.15 -3.95 -2.70
C TYR A 543 -35.32 -2.71 -2.99
N GLN A 544 -34.14 -2.59 -2.39
CA GLN A 544 -33.17 -1.57 -2.75
C GLN A 544 -31.74 -2.11 -2.62
N HIS A 545 -30.93 -1.97 -3.67
CA HIS A 545 -29.49 -2.12 -3.54
C HIS A 545 -28.91 -0.89 -2.83
N ARG A 546 -27.84 -1.04 -2.05
CA ARG A 546 -27.14 0.05 -1.35
C ARG A 546 -26.62 1.15 -2.29
N ARG A 547 -26.50 0.84 -3.59
CA ARG A 547 -26.04 1.73 -4.68
C ARG A 547 -27.22 2.32 -5.48
N ASP A 548 -28.43 1.79 -5.31
CA ASP A 548 -29.62 2.26 -6.03
C ASP A 548 -30.14 3.56 -5.37
N ALA A 549 -30.44 4.57 -6.19
CA ALA A 549 -30.97 5.84 -5.71
C ALA A 549 -32.39 5.72 -5.09
N ALA A 550 -33.17 4.73 -5.53
CA ALA A 550 -34.54 4.51 -5.10
C ALA A 550 -34.86 3.02 -4.96
N ALA A 551 -35.88 2.72 -4.16
CA ALA A 551 -36.38 1.35 -4.02
C ALA A 551 -37.24 0.93 -5.23
N THR A 552 -37.20 -0.35 -5.54
CA THR A 552 -38.03 -1.01 -6.55
C THR A 552 -39.13 -1.80 -5.84
N ALA A 553 -40.38 -1.59 -6.23
CA ALA A 553 -41.50 -2.37 -5.70
C ALA A 553 -41.56 -3.73 -6.39
N VAL A 554 -41.54 -4.81 -5.61
CA VAL A 554 -41.52 -6.21 -6.06
C VAL A 554 -42.74 -6.92 -5.51
N ALA A 555 -43.42 -7.74 -6.31
CA ALA A 555 -44.53 -8.54 -5.80
C ALA A 555 -44.05 -9.50 -4.70
N VAL A 556 -44.84 -9.69 -3.63
CA VAL A 556 -44.44 -10.52 -2.48
C VAL A 556 -44.03 -11.94 -2.92
N GLY A 557 -44.79 -12.54 -3.85
CA GLY A 557 -44.49 -13.89 -4.36
C GLY A 557 -43.21 -13.99 -5.20
N ASP A 558 -42.73 -12.87 -5.76
CA ASP A 558 -41.53 -12.82 -6.59
C ASP A 558 -40.29 -12.36 -5.81
N ALA A 559 -40.46 -11.92 -4.56
CA ALA A 559 -39.40 -11.28 -3.77
C ALA A 559 -38.15 -12.16 -3.63
N LEU A 560 -38.32 -13.46 -3.36
CA LEU A 560 -37.21 -14.42 -3.28
C LEU A 560 -36.46 -14.50 -4.61
N GLY A 561 -37.17 -14.79 -5.70
CA GLY A 561 -36.58 -14.93 -7.03
C GLY A 561 -35.89 -13.65 -7.49
N TYR A 562 -36.48 -12.50 -7.19
CA TYR A 562 -35.90 -11.19 -7.49
C TYR A 562 -34.58 -10.96 -6.74
N VAL A 563 -34.53 -11.26 -5.44
CA VAL A 563 -33.30 -11.12 -4.65
C VAL A 563 -32.23 -12.09 -5.13
N LEU A 564 -32.57 -13.36 -5.41
CA LEU A 564 -31.63 -14.35 -5.93
C LEU A 564 -31.05 -13.94 -7.29
N ALA A 565 -31.90 -13.43 -8.20
CA ALA A 565 -31.45 -12.93 -9.49
C ALA A 565 -30.46 -11.75 -9.35
N ARG A 566 -30.67 -10.84 -8.39
CA ARG A 566 -29.74 -9.74 -8.11
C ARG A 566 -28.41 -10.23 -7.52
N LEU A 567 -28.41 -11.39 -6.88
CA LEU A 567 -27.20 -12.08 -6.38
C LEU A 567 -26.51 -12.95 -7.44
N GLY A 568 -27.06 -13.03 -8.66
CA GLY A 568 -26.57 -13.91 -9.72
C GLY A 568 -26.77 -15.41 -9.44
N ARG A 569 -27.83 -15.77 -8.69
CA ARG A 569 -28.17 -17.15 -8.31
C ARG A 569 -29.40 -17.67 -9.02
#